data_AF-A0A1E8BB69-F1
#
_entry.id   AF-A0A1E8BB69-F1
#
_cell.length_a   1.000
_cell.length_b   1.000
_cell.length_c   1.000
_cell.angle_alpha   90.00
_cell.angle_beta   90.00
_cell.angle_gamma   90.00
#
_symmetry.space_group_name_H-M   'P 1'
#
loop_
_entity.id
_entity.type
_entity.pdbx_description
1 polymer ?
#
loop_
_entity_poly.entity_id
_entity_poly.type
_entity_poly.pdbx_seq_one_letter_code
_entity_poly.pdbx_strand_id
1 'polypeptide(L)'
;MKILYFLDIIRSVGDYFKKGEVSSSFNPITNSSVENVTEQGCIPGWIRGDGTSCDPKDVSHQESFTGHSSIVLERSQYGGSNVGYGNHVNLNQKKAEPITLTGMSKSENVENDAPDKLSRDYSIWADVYYQDGSGENYQAKFPSGTNDWNRSAVVIPAKKPIKQIQVYLLFRNNNKGKVWFDDVRLLEGNALIKNEYDNDGNVIAAYDEEGQKNTFAYDASGNKKSETDEKGNTKLYDYNKDNLLTKVTLKNGTSVNYLYDHNGNTTEKSFMFGGKTQTHKYEYDVDNKNTVYVDALNRRIEHTYDENANKIKTKMPNGSILESVYDSADRVIGEKRNGKDSFTFERDENGQVTKVKDHVNGVERTKTYDKADRVTSATDSRGGKIDWAYHDKANSKTEKLKEQTVTQGGYTNKVSYDYNTLDQNIRVTDGVLKRIDLIMMIKEMFVRIQPEMVQVLPSTMITRTKLKI
;
A
#
# COMPACT_ATOMS: atom_id res chain seq x y z
N MET A 1 0.53 -12.09 -8.49
CA MET A 1 0.69 -10.71 -8.02
C MET A 1 2.15 -10.48 -7.65
N LYS A 2 3.02 -10.28 -8.66
CA LYS A 2 4.46 -9.94 -8.56
C LYS A 2 5.03 -9.83 -10.00
N ILE A 3 4.43 -9.02 -10.88
CA ILE A 3 4.87 -8.83 -12.30
C ILE A 3 4.74 -7.35 -12.74
N LEU A 4 4.71 -6.40 -11.79
CA LEU A 4 4.46 -4.98 -12.12
C LEU A 4 5.65 -4.03 -11.91
N TYR A 5 6.85 -4.54 -11.61
CA TYR A 5 7.99 -3.68 -11.26
C TYR A 5 9.06 -3.48 -12.34
N PHE A 6 8.95 -4.09 -13.52
CA PHE A 6 10.05 -4.06 -14.50
C PHE A 6 9.77 -3.35 -15.84
N LEU A 7 8.56 -2.81 -16.05
CA LEU A 7 8.22 -2.08 -17.28
C LEU A 7 8.34 -0.54 -17.19
N ASP A 8 8.65 0.01 -16.00
CA ASP A 8 8.61 1.46 -15.77
C ASP A 8 9.93 2.22 -16.06
N ILE A 9 11.03 1.54 -16.34
CA ILE A 9 12.35 2.20 -16.41
C ILE A 9 12.66 2.81 -17.80
N ILE A 10 11.91 2.49 -18.86
CA ILE A 10 12.18 3.03 -20.22
C ILE A 10 11.04 3.91 -20.78
N ARG A 11 9.91 4.05 -20.06
CA ARG A 11 8.88 5.07 -20.36
C ARG A 11 9.03 6.36 -19.55
N SER A 12 10.03 6.47 -18.67
CA SER A 12 10.24 7.63 -17.80
C SER A 12 11.10 8.75 -18.41
N VAL A 13 11.51 8.66 -19.68
CA VAL A 13 12.31 9.71 -20.34
C VAL A 13 11.47 10.41 -21.41
N GLY A 14 10.52 11.21 -20.96
CA GLY A 14 9.63 12.02 -21.79
C GLY A 14 8.24 12.07 -21.17
N ASP A 15 7.86 13.23 -20.65
CA ASP A 15 6.53 13.58 -20.11
C ASP A 15 6.18 13.13 -18.69
N TYR A 16 6.79 13.74 -17.67
CA TYR A 16 6.11 14.01 -16.38
C TYR A 16 6.62 15.32 -15.75
N PHE A 17 6.39 16.46 -16.41
CA PHE A 17 5.89 17.62 -15.67
C PHE A 17 4.38 17.62 -15.86
N LYS A 18 3.67 16.83 -15.04
CA LYS A 18 2.23 17.03 -14.86
C LYS A 18 2.05 18.08 -13.77
N LYS A 19 1.49 19.23 -14.16
CA LYS A 19 0.66 20.04 -13.24
C LYS A 19 -0.42 19.10 -12.69
N GLY A 20 -0.31 18.78 -11.42
CA GLY A 20 -1.30 18.08 -10.63
C GLY A 20 -1.05 18.45 -9.18
N GLU A 21 -2.09 18.83 -8.45
CA GLU A 21 -2.00 19.08 -7.02
C GLU A 21 -1.67 17.76 -6.33
N VAL A 22 -0.41 17.60 -5.96
CA VAL A 22 0.04 16.57 -5.04
C VAL A 22 -0.26 17.08 -3.63
N SER A 23 -1.39 16.69 -3.06
CA SER A 23 -1.63 16.84 -1.62
C SER A 23 -0.91 15.70 -0.90
N SER A 24 0.40 15.84 -0.71
CA SER A 24 1.01 15.34 0.52
C SER A 24 0.70 16.42 1.55
N SER A 25 -0.38 16.26 2.33
CA SER A 25 -0.85 17.28 3.27
C SER A 25 0.32 17.79 4.11
N PHE A 26 0.86 18.95 3.73
CA PHE A 26 2.02 19.54 4.37
C PHE A 26 1.60 19.90 5.79
N ASN A 27 2.27 19.36 6.81
CA ASN A 27 2.02 19.75 8.18
C ASN A 27 2.90 20.95 8.53
N PRO A 28 2.33 22.17 8.71
CA PRO A 28 3.11 23.36 9.02
C PRO A 28 3.57 23.41 10.47
N ILE A 29 3.11 22.49 11.34
CA ILE A 29 3.57 22.38 12.72
C ILE A 29 4.98 21.78 12.74
N THR A 30 5.94 22.61 13.16
CA THR A 30 7.33 22.20 13.38
C THR A 30 7.43 21.26 14.58
N ASN A 31 8.27 20.24 14.47
CA ASN A 31 8.48 19.23 15.51
C ASN A 31 7.15 18.63 16.03
N SER A 32 6.25 18.34 15.09
CA SER A 32 4.88 17.87 15.37
C SER A 32 4.80 16.52 16.05
N SER A 33 5.80 15.65 15.80
CA SER A 33 6.00 14.37 16.47
C SER A 33 6.97 14.44 17.66
N VAL A 34 7.37 15.64 18.10
CA VAL A 34 8.21 15.82 19.30
C VAL A 34 9.54 15.04 19.25
N GLU A 35 10.15 14.88 18.08
CA GLU A 35 11.37 14.05 17.91
C GLU A 35 12.68 14.81 18.12
N ASN A 36 12.65 16.13 17.96
CA ASN A 36 13.81 16.97 18.20
C ASN A 36 13.71 17.57 19.60
N VAL A 37 14.26 16.86 20.60
CA VAL A 37 14.28 17.30 22.00
C VAL A 37 15.72 17.46 22.48
N THR A 38 16.02 18.55 23.17
CA THR A 38 17.36 18.76 23.73
C THR A 38 17.54 18.02 25.06
N GLU A 39 18.79 17.82 25.48
CA GLU A 39 19.10 17.20 26.79
C GLU A 39 18.48 17.96 27.98
N GLN A 40 18.27 19.28 27.84
CA GLN A 40 17.61 20.12 28.85
C GLN A 40 16.07 20.06 28.78
N GLY A 41 15.50 19.17 27.97
CA GLY A 41 14.05 19.03 27.80
C GLY A 41 13.41 20.17 27.01
N CYS A 42 14.19 20.89 26.19
CA CYS A 42 13.62 21.89 25.30
C CYS A 42 13.02 21.22 24.08
N ILE A 43 11.84 21.68 23.66
CA ILE A 43 11.12 21.12 22.51
C ILE A 43 11.02 22.21 21.43
N PRO A 44 12.03 22.38 20.56
CA PRO A 44 12.00 23.32 19.45
C PRO A 44 10.64 23.40 18.75
N GLY A 45 10.13 24.62 18.58
CA GLY A 45 8.81 24.89 18.00
C GLY A 45 7.67 24.97 19.03
N TRP A 46 7.85 24.37 20.21
CA TRP A 46 6.85 24.36 21.27
C TRP A 46 7.30 25.21 22.48
N ILE A 47 6.39 26.05 22.95
CA ILE A 47 6.61 27.01 24.04
C ILE A 47 5.76 26.58 25.22
N ARG A 48 6.35 26.46 26.41
CA ARG A 48 5.61 26.10 27.61
C ARG A 48 4.76 27.29 28.07
N GLY A 49 3.56 27.01 28.59
CA GLY A 49 2.56 28.03 28.93
C GLY A 49 2.97 29.04 30.03
N ASP A 50 4.04 28.77 30.78
CA ASP A 50 4.63 29.69 31.76
C ASP A 50 5.69 30.64 31.16
N GLY A 51 5.91 30.57 29.84
CA GLY A 51 6.89 31.38 29.11
C GLY A 51 8.31 30.79 29.08
N THR A 52 8.54 29.64 29.73
CA THR A 52 9.79 28.88 29.58
C THR A 52 9.71 27.96 28.36
N SER A 53 10.85 27.47 27.87
CA SER A 53 10.88 26.54 26.72
C SER A 53 11.35 25.13 27.06
N CYS A 54 11.76 24.87 28.31
CA CYS A 54 12.51 23.66 28.66
C CYS A 54 12.13 23.14 30.05
N ASP A 55 11.63 21.91 30.13
CA ASP A 55 11.51 21.16 31.38
C ASP A 55 11.64 19.66 31.06
N PRO A 56 12.72 18.98 31.46
CA PRO A 56 12.92 17.56 31.17
C PRO A 56 11.80 16.65 31.68
N LYS A 57 11.06 17.07 32.71
CA LYS A 57 9.96 16.27 33.26
C LYS A 57 8.75 16.20 32.32
N ASP A 58 8.65 17.14 31.39
CA ASP A 58 7.54 17.27 30.45
C ASP A 58 7.85 16.55 29.12
N VAL A 59 8.94 15.78 29.06
CA VAL A 59 9.36 14.94 27.92
C VAL A 59 9.32 13.47 28.34
N SER A 60 8.66 12.64 27.54
CA SER A 60 8.74 11.18 27.67
C SER A 60 9.56 10.57 26.54
N HIS A 61 10.42 9.60 26.87
CA HIS A 61 11.13 8.73 25.92
C HIS A 61 10.66 7.27 25.97
N GLN A 62 9.68 6.97 26.84
CA GLN A 62 9.15 5.63 27.04
C GLN A 62 7.81 5.44 26.35
N GLU A 63 7.05 6.53 26.22
CA GLU A 63 5.74 6.57 25.61
C GLU A 63 5.77 7.61 24.50
N SER A 64 5.67 7.16 23.25
CA SER A 64 5.52 7.97 22.04
C SER A 64 4.53 7.27 21.12
N PHE A 65 3.86 8.03 20.25
CA PHE A 65 3.01 7.47 19.20
C PHE A 65 3.82 7.27 17.92
N THR A 66 4.56 8.31 17.52
CA THR A 66 5.46 8.27 16.38
C THR A 66 6.87 8.60 16.85
N GLY A 67 7.85 7.75 16.53
CA GLY A 67 9.23 8.02 16.87
C GLY A 67 9.57 7.70 18.33
N HIS A 68 10.39 8.54 18.96
CA HIS A 68 11.10 8.26 20.21
C HIS A 68 10.73 9.19 21.37
N SER A 69 9.94 10.24 21.17
CA SER A 69 9.52 11.10 22.28
C SER A 69 8.12 11.68 22.16
N SER A 70 7.60 12.17 23.29
CA SER A 70 6.32 12.88 23.36
C SER A 70 6.32 13.92 24.49
N ILE A 71 5.35 14.83 24.47
CA ILE A 71 5.10 15.76 25.58
C ILE A 71 4.28 15.03 26.64
N VAL A 72 4.75 14.99 27.88
CA VAL A 72 4.01 14.41 29.01
C VAL A 72 3.62 15.49 30.01
N LEU A 73 2.37 15.48 30.47
CA LEU A 73 1.86 16.38 31.50
C LEU A 73 1.19 15.58 32.60
N GLU A 74 1.58 15.83 33.85
CA GLU A 74 1.05 15.12 35.01
C GLU A 74 0.53 16.10 36.07
N ARG A 75 -0.66 15.81 36.62
CA ARG A 75 -1.32 16.60 37.66
C ARG A 75 -1.85 15.67 38.74
N SER A 76 -1.33 15.78 39.95
CA SER A 76 -1.76 14.93 41.08
C SER A 76 -3.10 15.34 41.71
N GLN A 77 -3.56 16.57 41.47
CA GLN A 77 -4.80 17.12 42.02
C GLN A 77 -5.45 18.11 41.06
N TYR A 78 -6.75 18.35 41.24
CA TYR A 78 -7.47 19.42 40.54
C TYR A 78 -6.90 20.79 40.91
N GLY A 79 -6.93 21.73 39.96
CA GLY A 79 -6.54 23.12 40.21
C GLY A 79 -5.05 23.36 40.49
N GLY A 80 -4.17 22.36 40.33
CA GLY A 80 -2.72 22.56 40.35
C GLY A 80 -2.21 23.50 39.24
N SER A 81 -0.92 23.89 39.29
CA SER A 81 -0.30 24.80 38.32
C SER A 81 -0.59 24.40 36.88
N ASN A 82 -1.08 25.34 36.08
CA ASN A 82 -1.42 25.09 34.69
C ASN A 82 -0.14 24.94 33.86
N VAL A 83 0.01 23.79 33.21
CA VAL A 83 1.09 23.54 32.26
C VAL A 83 0.46 23.08 30.96
N GLY A 84 1.01 23.58 29.86
CA GLY A 84 0.61 23.26 28.50
C GLY A 84 1.68 23.74 27.54
N TYR A 85 1.60 23.31 26.29
CA TYR A 85 2.57 23.67 25.26
C TYR A 85 1.89 24.34 24.09
N GLY A 86 2.44 25.45 23.60
CA GLY A 86 1.94 26.22 22.49
C GLY A 86 2.87 26.17 21.27
N ASN A 87 2.32 26.08 20.07
CA ASN A 87 3.04 26.23 18.81
C ASN A 87 2.37 27.32 17.97
N HIS A 88 3.18 28.14 17.30
CA HIS A 88 2.70 29.25 16.50
C HIS A 88 2.88 28.96 15.00
N VAL A 89 1.77 28.96 14.26
CA VAL A 89 1.76 28.65 12.83
C VAL A 89 1.21 29.82 12.02
N ASN A 90 2.03 30.33 11.10
CA ASN A 90 1.62 31.34 10.14
C ASN A 90 1.10 30.68 8.85
N LEU A 91 -0.18 30.88 8.53
CA LEU A 91 -0.80 30.30 7.33
C LEU A 91 -0.96 31.32 6.19
N ASN A 92 -1.26 32.58 6.53
CA ASN A 92 -1.43 33.68 5.58
C ASN A 92 -2.32 33.34 4.36
N GLN A 93 -3.43 32.65 4.60
CA GLN A 93 -4.38 32.28 3.56
C GLN A 93 -4.81 33.50 2.73
N LYS A 94 -4.80 33.34 1.40
CA LYS A 94 -5.28 34.36 0.45
C LYS A 94 -6.80 34.26 0.23
N LYS A 95 -7.34 33.06 0.37
CA LYS A 95 -8.77 32.74 0.30
C LYS A 95 -9.13 31.92 1.53
N ALA A 96 -10.35 32.08 2.03
CA ALA A 96 -10.85 31.26 3.14
C ALA A 96 -10.92 29.80 2.69
N GLU A 97 -10.16 28.94 3.35
CA GLU A 97 -10.14 27.49 3.12
C GLU A 97 -10.15 26.80 4.50
N PRO A 98 -10.83 25.64 4.63
CA PRO A 98 -10.91 24.96 5.92
C PRO A 98 -9.56 24.34 6.28
N ILE A 99 -9.30 24.24 7.59
CA ILE A 99 -8.11 23.60 8.15
C ILE A 99 -8.56 22.60 9.21
N THR A 100 -7.99 21.41 9.24
CA THR A 100 -8.24 20.42 10.29
C THR A 100 -7.07 20.38 11.24
N LEU A 101 -7.32 20.67 12.52
CA LEU A 101 -6.36 20.48 13.60
C LEU A 101 -6.58 19.11 14.22
N THR A 102 -5.53 18.32 14.33
CA THR A 102 -5.58 16.99 14.95
C THR A 102 -4.33 16.72 15.78
N GLY A 103 -4.41 15.76 16.70
CA GLY A 103 -3.24 15.16 17.29
C GLY A 103 -3.59 13.95 18.14
N MET A 104 -2.56 13.27 18.61
CA MET A 104 -2.67 12.06 19.40
C MET A 104 -2.50 12.38 20.88
N SER A 105 -3.25 11.67 21.71
CA SER A 105 -3.01 11.67 23.15
C SER A 105 -3.26 10.30 23.76
N LYS A 106 -2.39 9.92 24.70
CA LYS A 106 -2.56 8.79 25.60
C LYS A 106 -2.88 9.32 26.99
N SER A 107 -3.66 8.58 27.77
CA SER A 107 -4.05 9.00 29.12
C SER A 107 -3.93 7.87 30.14
N GLU A 108 -3.53 8.21 31.35
CA GLU A 108 -3.48 7.29 32.48
C GLU A 108 -4.14 7.94 33.70
N ASN A 109 -5.14 7.25 34.24
CA ASN A 109 -5.89 7.66 35.43
C ASN A 109 -6.40 9.11 35.36
N VAL A 110 -6.81 9.55 34.16
CA VAL A 110 -7.31 10.91 33.98
C VAL A 110 -8.73 11.03 34.52
N GLU A 111 -8.93 12.00 35.39
CA GLU A 111 -10.25 12.35 35.93
C GLU A 111 -10.54 13.83 35.67
N ASN A 112 -11.79 14.14 35.34
CA ASN A 112 -12.31 15.50 35.23
C ASN A 112 -13.76 15.59 35.71
N ASP A 113 -14.24 16.81 35.91
CA ASP A 113 -15.59 17.12 36.38
C ASP A 113 -16.59 17.40 35.23
N ALA A 114 -16.20 17.16 33.97
CA ALA A 114 -17.07 17.38 32.83
C ALA A 114 -18.17 16.30 32.74
N PRO A 115 -19.46 16.66 32.54
CA PRO A 115 -20.56 15.69 32.50
C PRO A 115 -20.42 14.60 31.42
N ASP A 116 -19.78 14.94 30.30
CA ASP A 116 -19.52 14.05 29.16
C ASP A 116 -18.14 13.36 29.25
N LYS A 117 -17.41 13.55 30.37
CA LYS A 117 -16.02 13.10 30.56
C LYS A 117 -15.02 13.67 29.54
N LEU A 118 -15.43 14.67 28.76
CA LEU A 118 -14.62 15.37 27.76
C LEU A 118 -14.37 16.80 28.24
N SER A 119 -13.31 16.97 29.03
CA SER A 119 -12.90 18.29 29.49
C SER A 119 -12.42 19.15 28.33
N ARG A 120 -12.86 20.40 28.31
CA ARG A 120 -12.31 21.42 27.43
C ARG A 120 -10.82 21.71 27.72
N ASP A 121 -10.37 21.42 28.94
CA ASP A 121 -9.02 21.69 29.40
C ASP A 121 -8.11 20.44 29.34
N TYR A 122 -8.60 19.35 28.74
CA TYR A 122 -7.81 18.23 28.23
C TYR A 122 -8.05 18.10 26.71
N SER A 123 -7.27 18.86 25.93
CA SER A 123 -7.55 19.07 24.50
C SER A 123 -6.33 19.52 23.71
N ILE A 124 -6.40 19.36 22.40
CA ILE A 124 -5.68 20.25 21.49
C ILE A 124 -6.58 21.44 21.17
N TRP A 125 -6.07 22.64 21.38
CA TRP A 125 -6.78 23.90 21.23
C TRP A 125 -6.14 24.75 20.13
N ALA A 126 -6.93 25.51 19.38
CA ALA A 126 -6.46 26.50 18.43
C ALA A 126 -7.12 27.86 18.68
N ASP A 127 -6.28 28.88 18.90
CA ASP A 127 -6.68 30.27 18.73
C ASP A 127 -6.38 30.70 17.30
N VAL A 128 -7.44 30.96 16.53
CA VAL A 128 -7.39 31.30 15.11
C VAL A 128 -7.51 32.80 14.98
N TYR A 129 -6.56 33.42 14.29
CA TYR A 129 -6.58 34.84 13.97
C TYR A 129 -6.75 35.02 12.47
N TYR A 130 -7.77 35.77 12.07
CA TYR A 130 -8.09 36.03 10.67
C TYR A 130 -7.36 37.26 10.14
N GLN A 131 -7.30 37.39 8.81
CA GLN A 131 -6.64 38.53 8.15
C GLN A 131 -7.25 39.90 8.50
N ASP A 132 -8.53 39.93 8.88
CA ASP A 132 -9.24 41.15 9.30
C ASP A 132 -9.00 41.55 10.76
N GLY A 133 -8.16 40.80 11.49
CA GLY A 133 -7.85 41.03 12.90
C GLY A 133 -8.82 40.40 13.90
N SER A 134 -9.92 39.80 13.45
CA SER A 134 -10.82 39.03 14.34
C SER A 134 -10.19 37.69 14.74
N GLY A 135 -10.68 37.11 15.84
CA GLY A 135 -10.24 35.79 16.29
C GLY A 135 -11.36 34.94 16.87
N GLU A 136 -11.19 33.63 16.77
CA GLU A 136 -12.08 32.60 17.29
C GLU A 136 -11.25 31.43 17.83
N ASN A 137 -11.82 30.60 18.71
CA ASN A 137 -11.17 29.38 19.19
C ASN A 137 -11.89 28.11 18.73
N TYR A 138 -11.10 27.06 18.53
CA TYR A 138 -11.53 25.73 18.15
C TYR A 138 -10.77 24.71 18.99
N GLN A 139 -11.36 23.56 19.28
CA GLN A 139 -10.70 22.55 20.11
C GLN A 139 -11.15 21.13 19.78
N ALA A 140 -10.22 20.20 19.96
CA ALA A 140 -10.42 18.77 19.89
C ALA A 140 -10.14 18.17 21.28
N LYS A 141 -11.18 17.65 21.94
CA LYS A 141 -11.11 17.14 23.31
C LYS A 141 -10.69 15.66 23.34
N PHE A 142 -10.07 15.22 24.44
CA PHE A 142 -9.73 13.81 24.65
C PHE A 142 -10.56 13.19 25.78
N PRO A 143 -10.84 11.87 25.72
CA PRO A 143 -11.58 11.16 26.76
C PRO A 143 -10.79 11.06 28.06
N SER A 144 -11.44 11.25 29.20
CA SER A 144 -10.88 10.89 30.52
C SER A 144 -10.71 9.38 30.69
N GLY A 145 -10.00 8.96 31.73
CA GLY A 145 -9.73 7.57 32.07
C GLY A 145 -8.32 7.13 31.68
N THR A 146 -8.13 5.81 31.62
CA THR A 146 -6.91 5.19 31.10
C THR A 146 -7.19 4.71 29.69
N ASN A 147 -6.61 5.38 28.70
CA ASN A 147 -6.82 5.12 27.30
C ASN A 147 -5.45 5.00 26.62
N ASP A 148 -5.32 4.07 25.69
CA ASP A 148 -4.16 4.05 24.79
C ASP A 148 -4.18 5.29 23.86
N TRP A 149 -3.20 5.42 22.98
CA TRP A 149 -3.14 6.52 22.02
C TRP A 149 -4.42 6.65 21.20
N ASN A 150 -5.12 7.77 21.37
CA ASN A 150 -6.32 8.13 20.62
C ASN A 150 -6.12 9.43 19.87
N ARG A 151 -6.73 9.53 18.68
CA ARG A 151 -6.73 10.75 17.89
C ARG A 151 -7.94 11.59 18.23
N SER A 152 -7.74 12.89 18.41
CA SER A 152 -8.83 13.87 18.38
C SER A 152 -8.57 14.89 17.28
N ALA A 153 -9.63 15.45 16.72
CA ALA A 153 -9.54 16.43 15.65
C ALA A 153 -10.72 17.42 15.64
N VAL A 154 -10.47 18.62 15.13
CA VAL A 154 -11.46 19.69 14.97
C VAL A 154 -11.24 20.39 13.62
N VAL A 155 -12.34 20.66 12.92
CA VAL A 155 -12.32 21.44 11.68
C VAL A 155 -12.52 22.91 12.00
N ILE A 156 -11.61 23.73 11.52
CA ILE A 156 -11.72 25.19 11.48
C ILE A 156 -12.39 25.53 10.13
N PRO A 157 -13.65 26.00 10.14
CA PRO A 157 -14.41 26.23 8.92
C PRO A 157 -13.86 27.42 8.12
N ALA A 158 -14.06 27.40 6.81
CA ALA A 158 -13.65 28.44 5.85
C ALA A 158 -14.50 29.73 5.95
N LYS A 159 -14.68 30.29 7.16
CA LYS A 159 -15.44 31.52 7.38
C LYS A 159 -14.72 32.75 6.82
N LYS A 160 -13.42 32.85 7.06
CA LYS A 160 -12.56 33.97 6.69
C LYS A 160 -11.13 33.47 6.42
N PRO A 161 -10.32 34.15 5.59
CA PRO A 161 -8.92 33.78 5.39
C PRO A 161 -8.14 33.87 6.71
N ILE A 162 -7.49 32.76 7.09
CA ILE A 162 -6.71 32.64 8.32
C ILE A 162 -5.33 33.30 8.13
N LYS A 163 -4.94 34.16 9.08
CA LYS A 163 -3.60 34.75 9.13
C LYS A 163 -2.63 33.80 9.84
N GLN A 164 -2.99 33.38 11.05
CA GLN A 164 -2.16 32.54 11.90
C GLN A 164 -3.05 31.71 12.84
N ILE A 165 -2.51 30.60 13.33
CA ILE A 165 -3.12 29.75 14.35
C ILE A 165 -2.10 29.55 15.47
N GLN A 166 -2.53 29.77 16.70
CA GLN A 166 -1.78 29.35 17.89
C GLN A 166 -2.39 28.04 18.39
N VAL A 167 -1.63 26.95 18.30
CA VAL A 167 -2.04 25.61 18.73
C VAL A 167 -1.57 25.39 20.14
N TYR A 168 -2.42 24.87 21.03
CA TYR A 168 -2.04 24.51 22.40
C TYR A 168 -2.39 23.06 22.72
N LEU A 169 -1.49 22.41 23.45
CA LEU A 169 -1.69 21.13 24.12
C LEU A 169 -2.02 21.44 25.57
N LEU A 170 -3.26 21.18 25.96
CA LEU A 170 -3.79 21.60 27.25
C LEU A 170 -4.09 20.39 28.13
N PHE A 171 -3.58 20.44 29.36
CA PHE A 171 -4.00 19.61 30.47
C PHE A 171 -3.98 20.45 31.75
N ARG A 172 -5.11 21.09 32.08
CA ARG A 172 -5.15 22.16 33.11
C ARG A 172 -6.45 22.19 33.91
N ASN A 173 -6.55 23.12 34.87
CA ASN A 173 -7.75 23.37 35.69
C ASN A 173 -8.26 22.09 36.40
N ASN A 174 -9.52 21.70 36.18
CA ASN A 174 -10.19 20.58 36.84
C ASN A 174 -9.90 19.23 36.16
N ASN A 175 -8.63 19.02 35.80
CA ASN A 175 -8.11 17.73 35.35
C ASN A 175 -6.99 17.27 36.30
N LYS A 176 -6.96 15.98 36.62
CA LYS A 176 -5.84 15.29 37.28
C LYS A 176 -5.55 13.96 36.56
N GLY A 177 -4.38 13.39 36.76
CA GLY A 177 -3.88 12.20 36.06
C GLY A 177 -2.65 12.53 35.22
N LYS A 178 -2.32 11.64 34.29
CA LYS A 178 -1.16 11.77 33.40
C LYS A 178 -1.58 11.65 31.94
N VAL A 179 -1.05 12.52 31.10
CA VAL A 179 -1.35 12.53 29.66
C VAL A 179 -0.08 12.70 28.85
N TRP A 180 -0.08 12.11 27.67
CA TRP A 180 0.95 12.31 26.66
C TRP A 180 0.33 12.91 25.41
N PHE A 181 1.06 13.78 24.72
CA PHE A 181 0.67 14.37 23.45
C PHE A 181 1.75 14.15 22.40
N ASP A 182 1.33 13.75 21.20
CA ASP A 182 2.22 13.49 20.08
C ASP A 182 1.47 13.67 18.74
N ASP A 183 2.21 13.70 17.63
CA ASP A 183 1.74 13.72 16.24
C ASP A 183 0.64 14.77 15.97
N VAL A 184 0.93 16.02 16.35
CA VAL A 184 0.01 17.15 16.19
C VAL A 184 0.10 17.70 14.77
N ARG A 185 -1.03 17.81 14.08
CA ARG A 185 -1.09 18.22 12.67
C ARG A 185 -2.10 19.32 12.42
N LEU A 186 -1.73 20.24 11.53
CA LEU A 186 -2.66 21.11 10.82
C LEU A 186 -2.70 20.61 9.37
N LEU A 187 -3.85 20.10 8.96
CA LEU A 187 -4.08 19.55 7.63
C LEU A 187 -4.94 20.53 6.82
N GLU A 188 -4.58 20.73 5.56
CA GLU A 188 -5.43 21.47 4.64
C GLU A 188 -6.73 20.70 4.38
N GLY A 189 -7.86 21.41 4.37
CA GLY A 189 -9.16 20.82 4.10
C GLY A 189 -9.92 20.35 5.34
N ASN A 190 -11.08 19.75 5.08
CA ASN A 190 -11.76 18.91 6.05
C ASN A 190 -11.11 17.52 5.95
N ALA A 191 -10.42 17.08 6.99
CA ALA A 191 -9.70 15.80 7.02
C ALA A 191 -10.20 14.93 8.18
N LEU A 192 -11.49 15.02 8.49
CA LEU A 192 -12.11 14.20 9.54
C LEU A 192 -12.64 12.90 8.95
N ILE A 193 -11.96 11.80 9.23
CA ILE A 193 -12.57 10.48 9.11
C ILE A 193 -13.35 10.21 10.40
N LYS A 194 -14.65 9.95 10.27
CA LYS A 194 -15.53 9.60 11.40
C LYS A 194 -16.06 8.20 11.20
N ASN A 195 -16.05 7.39 12.26
CA ASN A 195 -16.76 6.12 12.28
C ASN A 195 -17.87 6.16 13.34
N GLU A 196 -19.00 5.56 13.02
CA GLU A 196 -20.09 5.26 13.95
C GLU A 196 -20.12 3.75 14.15
N TYR A 197 -20.34 3.31 15.39
CA TYR A 197 -20.27 1.91 15.78
C TYR A 197 -21.61 1.45 16.36
N ASP A 198 -21.94 0.17 16.21
CA ASP A 198 -22.98 -0.49 17.00
C ASP A 198 -22.46 -0.90 18.40
N ASN A 199 -23.32 -1.51 19.21
CA ASN A 199 -22.99 -1.94 20.56
C ASN A 199 -21.95 -3.08 20.60
N ASP A 200 -21.77 -3.80 19.49
CA ASP A 200 -20.82 -4.90 19.34
C ASP A 200 -19.47 -4.41 18.76
N GLY A 201 -19.34 -3.11 18.52
CA GLY A 201 -18.12 -2.48 18.01
C GLY A 201 -17.94 -2.58 16.49
N ASN A 202 -18.98 -2.98 15.74
CA ASN A 202 -18.92 -2.98 14.27
C ASN A 202 -19.17 -1.57 13.73
N VAL A 203 -18.47 -1.20 12.66
CA VAL A 203 -18.62 0.11 12.02
C VAL A 203 -19.93 0.15 11.22
N ILE A 204 -20.94 0.88 11.69
CA ILE A 204 -22.24 1.04 11.00
C ILE A 204 -22.27 2.23 10.03
N ALA A 205 -21.37 3.20 10.22
CA ALA A 205 -21.13 4.24 9.23
C ALA A 205 -19.68 4.71 9.25
N ALA A 206 -19.13 5.00 8.08
CA ALA A 206 -17.83 5.63 7.91
C ALA A 206 -18.01 6.89 7.07
N TYR A 207 -17.39 7.98 7.51
CA TYR A 207 -17.33 9.24 6.79
C TYR A 207 -15.89 9.45 6.35
N ASP A 208 -15.69 9.76 5.07
CA ASP A 208 -14.37 10.18 4.59
C ASP A 208 -14.06 11.64 4.96
N GLU A 209 -12.87 12.10 4.56
CA GLU A 209 -12.40 13.47 4.80
C GLU A 209 -13.36 14.53 4.23
N GLU A 210 -14.04 14.22 3.12
CA GLU A 210 -15.02 15.09 2.48
C GLU A 210 -16.41 15.03 3.14
N GLY A 211 -16.58 14.18 4.15
CA GLY A 211 -17.84 13.93 4.85
C GLY A 211 -18.79 13.01 4.09
N GLN A 212 -18.33 12.35 3.03
CA GLN A 212 -19.13 11.36 2.29
C GLN A 212 -19.36 10.13 3.15
N LYS A 213 -20.63 9.72 3.27
CA LYS A 213 -21.07 8.68 4.20
C LYS A 213 -21.23 7.33 3.50
N ASN A 214 -20.49 6.34 3.95
CA ASN A 214 -20.75 4.93 3.70
C ASN A 214 -21.45 4.31 4.90
N THR A 215 -22.43 3.43 4.65
CA THR A 215 -23.18 2.73 5.72
C THR A 215 -23.06 1.23 5.58
N PHE A 216 -23.06 0.55 6.72
CA PHE A 216 -22.92 -0.89 6.80
C PHE A 216 -23.97 -1.46 7.74
N ALA A 217 -24.44 -2.66 7.43
CA ALA A 217 -25.28 -3.44 8.33
C ALA A 217 -24.68 -4.83 8.49
N TYR A 218 -24.88 -5.43 9.65
CA TYR A 218 -24.32 -6.73 10.02
C TYR A 218 -25.45 -7.69 10.42
N ASP A 219 -25.21 -8.99 10.29
CA ASP A 219 -26.04 -10.02 10.90
C ASP A 219 -25.65 -10.27 12.37
N ALA A 220 -26.38 -11.15 13.04
CA ALA A 220 -26.14 -11.47 14.46
C ALA A 220 -24.80 -12.18 14.73
N SER A 221 -24.11 -12.63 13.68
CA SER A 221 -22.79 -13.26 13.76
C SER A 221 -21.66 -12.28 13.41
N GLY A 222 -21.98 -11.00 13.17
CA GLY A 222 -21.01 -9.97 12.80
C GLY A 222 -20.60 -10.01 11.32
N ASN A 223 -21.28 -10.79 10.47
CA ASN A 223 -21.01 -10.75 9.04
C ASN A 223 -21.68 -9.53 8.41
N LYS A 224 -20.97 -8.83 7.53
CA LYS A 224 -21.50 -7.67 6.83
C LYS A 224 -22.64 -8.08 5.90
N LYS A 225 -23.88 -7.70 6.21
CA LYS A 225 -25.10 -7.98 5.43
C LYS A 225 -25.33 -6.99 4.29
N SER A 226 -24.96 -5.72 4.48
CA SER A 226 -25.07 -4.71 3.43
C SER A 226 -24.00 -3.62 3.54
N GLU A 227 -23.67 -3.03 2.41
CA GLU A 227 -22.83 -1.83 2.29
C GLU A 227 -23.49 -0.87 1.32
N THR A 228 -23.70 0.37 1.72
CA THR A 228 -24.23 1.42 0.83
C THR A 228 -23.23 2.56 0.74
N ASP A 229 -22.81 2.86 -0.49
CA ASP A 229 -21.89 3.96 -0.78
C ASP A 229 -22.59 5.33 -0.64
N GLU A 230 -21.80 6.40 -0.72
CA GLU A 230 -22.27 7.78 -0.61
C GLU A 230 -23.31 8.19 -1.66
N LYS A 231 -23.33 7.47 -2.80
CA LYS A 231 -24.28 7.66 -3.91
C LYS A 231 -25.54 6.82 -3.74
N GLY A 232 -25.70 6.14 -2.61
CA GLY A 232 -26.82 5.25 -2.35
C GLY A 232 -26.77 3.96 -3.18
N ASN A 233 -25.58 3.50 -3.59
CA ASN A 233 -25.40 2.20 -4.21
C ASN A 233 -25.18 1.12 -3.17
N THR A 234 -26.22 0.30 -3.00
CA THR A 234 -26.20 -0.80 -2.04
C THR A 234 -25.66 -2.09 -2.66
N LYS A 235 -24.76 -2.74 -1.93
CA LYS A 235 -24.38 -4.14 -2.09
C LYS A 235 -25.00 -4.94 -0.94
N LEU A 236 -25.56 -6.10 -1.26
CA LEU A 236 -26.08 -7.06 -0.29
C LEU A 236 -25.21 -8.30 -0.28
N TYR A 237 -25.06 -8.89 0.91
CA TYR A 237 -24.25 -10.07 1.15
C TYR A 237 -25.09 -11.10 1.90
N ASP A 238 -25.18 -12.32 1.36
CA ASP A 238 -25.89 -13.43 1.97
C ASP A 238 -24.89 -14.51 2.39
N TYR A 239 -25.09 -15.11 3.57
CA TYR A 239 -24.20 -16.11 4.14
C TYR A 239 -24.94 -17.42 4.44
N ASN A 240 -24.23 -18.55 4.43
CA ASN A 240 -24.76 -19.82 4.92
C ASN A 240 -24.61 -19.92 6.45
N LYS A 241 -25.03 -21.07 7.02
CA LYS A 241 -24.95 -21.32 8.47
C LYS A 241 -23.52 -21.42 9.02
N ASP A 242 -22.54 -21.64 8.15
CA ASP A 242 -21.12 -21.72 8.49
C ASP A 242 -20.41 -20.36 8.30
N ASN A 243 -21.17 -19.27 8.15
CA ASN A 243 -20.69 -17.90 7.88
C ASN A 243 -19.90 -17.76 6.56
N LEU A 244 -20.09 -18.67 5.60
CA LEU A 244 -19.51 -18.55 4.26
C LEU A 244 -20.42 -17.73 3.34
N LEU A 245 -19.82 -16.80 2.59
CA LEU A 245 -20.52 -15.89 1.67
C LEU A 245 -21.13 -16.65 0.49
N THR A 246 -22.45 -16.77 0.44
CA THR A 246 -23.17 -17.48 -0.64
C THR A 246 -23.56 -16.56 -1.80
N LYS A 247 -23.75 -15.25 -1.56
CA LYS A 247 -24.18 -14.33 -2.61
C LYS A 247 -23.75 -12.90 -2.33
N VAL A 248 -23.34 -12.20 -3.37
CA VAL A 248 -23.20 -10.74 -3.40
C VAL A 248 -24.13 -10.20 -4.46
N THR A 249 -24.98 -9.23 -4.12
CA THR A 249 -25.91 -8.58 -5.07
C THR A 249 -25.61 -7.08 -5.13
N LEU A 250 -25.35 -6.55 -6.31
CA LEU A 250 -25.18 -5.12 -6.57
C LEU A 250 -26.53 -4.45 -6.86
N LYS A 251 -26.61 -3.12 -6.67
CA LYS A 251 -27.82 -2.31 -6.95
C LYS A 251 -28.44 -2.55 -8.32
N ASN A 252 -27.63 -2.78 -9.36
CA ASN A 252 -28.11 -3.01 -10.72
C ASN A 252 -28.64 -4.44 -10.96
N GLY A 253 -28.78 -5.26 -9.91
CA GLY A 253 -29.24 -6.65 -9.99
C GLY A 253 -28.15 -7.65 -10.40
N THR A 254 -26.93 -7.19 -10.69
CA THR A 254 -25.79 -8.10 -10.92
C THR A 254 -25.50 -8.86 -9.64
N SER A 255 -25.29 -10.16 -9.72
CA SER A 255 -24.91 -10.94 -8.54
C SER A 255 -23.78 -11.92 -8.82
N VAL A 256 -23.04 -12.26 -7.76
CA VAL A 256 -22.09 -13.36 -7.74
C VAL A 256 -22.55 -14.35 -6.68
N ASN A 257 -22.76 -15.61 -7.03
CA ASN A 257 -23.15 -16.66 -6.09
C ASN A 257 -22.03 -17.69 -5.95
N TYR A 258 -21.98 -18.32 -4.78
CA TYR A 258 -20.99 -19.31 -4.39
C TYR A 258 -21.69 -20.54 -3.80
N LEU A 259 -21.21 -21.72 -4.20
CA LEU A 259 -21.51 -22.98 -3.52
C LEU A 259 -20.21 -23.56 -2.98
N TYR A 260 -20.33 -24.30 -1.88
CA TYR A 260 -19.20 -24.84 -1.14
C TYR A 260 -19.35 -26.35 -0.94
N ASP A 261 -18.23 -27.06 -0.85
CA ASP A 261 -18.20 -28.41 -0.29
C ASP A 261 -18.17 -28.38 1.25
N HIS A 262 -18.12 -29.55 1.89
CA HIS A 262 -18.10 -29.68 3.35
C HIS A 262 -16.82 -29.11 3.99
N ASN A 263 -15.74 -28.99 3.21
CA ASN A 263 -14.45 -28.45 3.65
C ASN A 263 -14.38 -26.93 3.48
N GLY A 264 -15.43 -26.29 2.92
CA GLY A 264 -15.48 -24.87 2.65
C GLY A 264 -14.81 -24.45 1.32
N ASN A 265 -14.44 -25.39 0.45
CA ASN A 265 -13.93 -25.05 -0.87
C ASN A 265 -15.07 -24.67 -1.81
N THR A 266 -14.86 -23.66 -2.65
CA THR A 266 -15.88 -23.21 -3.61
C THR A 266 -16.06 -24.22 -4.74
N THR A 267 -17.18 -24.94 -4.78
CA THR A 267 -17.50 -25.91 -5.84
C THR A 267 -18.16 -25.27 -7.05
N GLU A 268 -18.83 -24.14 -6.86
CA GLU A 268 -19.45 -23.38 -7.95
C GLU A 268 -19.32 -21.87 -7.70
N LYS A 269 -19.00 -21.13 -8.75
CA LYS A 269 -19.06 -19.67 -8.78
C LYS A 269 -19.85 -19.20 -9.99
N SER A 270 -20.98 -18.54 -9.75
CA SER A 270 -21.86 -18.06 -10.83
C SER A 270 -22.01 -16.54 -10.83
N PHE A 271 -21.91 -15.95 -12.01
CA PHE A 271 -22.11 -14.51 -12.24
C PHE A 271 -23.43 -14.31 -12.98
N MET A 272 -24.35 -13.54 -12.41
CA MET A 272 -25.60 -13.16 -13.06
C MET A 272 -25.56 -11.69 -13.48
N PHE A 273 -25.75 -11.43 -14.77
CA PHE A 273 -25.84 -10.08 -15.33
C PHE A 273 -26.83 -10.06 -16.50
N GLY A 274 -27.77 -9.12 -16.49
CA GLY A 274 -28.74 -8.96 -17.59
C GLY A 274 -29.57 -10.23 -17.87
N GLY A 275 -29.94 -10.98 -16.83
CA GLY A 275 -30.69 -12.23 -16.93
C GLY A 275 -29.90 -13.43 -17.46
N LYS A 276 -28.58 -13.28 -17.68
CA LYS A 276 -27.69 -14.36 -18.09
C LYS A 276 -26.81 -14.81 -16.93
N THR A 277 -26.57 -16.12 -16.85
CA THR A 277 -25.72 -16.73 -15.83
C THR A 277 -24.48 -17.34 -16.47
N GLN A 278 -23.31 -17.00 -15.95
CA GLN A 278 -22.04 -17.66 -16.27
C GLN A 278 -21.58 -18.45 -15.06
N THR A 279 -21.45 -19.76 -15.20
CA THR A 279 -21.12 -20.66 -14.09
C THR A 279 -19.75 -21.28 -14.28
N HIS A 280 -18.92 -21.21 -13.24
CA HIS A 280 -17.64 -21.90 -13.15
C HIS A 280 -17.76 -22.97 -12.07
N LYS A 281 -17.23 -24.17 -12.32
CA LYS A 281 -17.26 -25.28 -11.38
C LYS A 281 -15.87 -25.76 -11.04
N TYR A 282 -15.73 -26.29 -9.83
CA TYR A 282 -14.48 -26.73 -9.25
C TYR A 282 -14.68 -28.07 -8.56
N GLU A 283 -13.78 -29.00 -8.79
CA GLU A 283 -13.67 -30.24 -8.02
C GLU A 283 -12.33 -30.24 -7.28
N TYR A 284 -12.30 -30.87 -6.11
CA TYR A 284 -11.15 -30.91 -5.22
C TYR A 284 -10.83 -32.35 -4.84
N ASP A 285 -9.56 -32.63 -4.55
CA ASP A 285 -9.17 -33.87 -3.89
C ASP A 285 -9.36 -33.77 -2.35
N VAL A 286 -9.02 -34.85 -1.66
CA VAL A 286 -9.15 -34.97 -0.19
C VAL A 286 -8.27 -33.99 0.59
N ASP A 287 -7.24 -33.44 -0.05
CA ASP A 287 -6.32 -32.45 0.53
C ASP A 287 -6.71 -31.00 0.14
N ASN A 288 -7.90 -30.81 -0.45
CA ASN A 288 -8.42 -29.53 -0.93
C ASN A 288 -7.64 -28.92 -2.12
N LYS A 289 -6.92 -29.72 -2.91
CA LYS A 289 -6.29 -29.25 -4.16
C LYS A 289 -7.31 -29.31 -5.29
N ASN A 290 -7.41 -28.25 -6.09
CA ASN A 290 -8.37 -28.18 -7.20
C ASN A 290 -7.97 -29.14 -8.34
N THR A 291 -8.64 -30.28 -8.46
CA THR A 291 -8.35 -31.30 -9.48
C THR A 291 -9.05 -31.01 -10.81
N VAL A 292 -10.17 -30.29 -10.78
CA VAL A 292 -10.93 -29.98 -11.99
C VAL A 292 -11.45 -28.56 -11.94
N TYR A 293 -11.34 -27.88 -13.07
CA TYR A 293 -11.98 -26.60 -13.31
C TYR A 293 -12.80 -26.67 -14.60
N VAL A 294 -14.07 -26.29 -14.51
CA VAL A 294 -14.96 -26.16 -15.66
C VAL A 294 -15.36 -24.70 -15.79
N ASP A 295 -15.08 -24.11 -16.95
CA ASP A 295 -15.45 -22.72 -17.18
C ASP A 295 -16.90 -22.53 -17.65
N ALA A 296 -17.30 -21.27 -17.83
CA ALA A 296 -18.65 -20.91 -18.28
C ALA A 296 -19.02 -21.42 -19.69
N LEU A 297 -18.05 -21.89 -20.48
CA LEU A 297 -18.27 -22.51 -21.79
C LEU A 297 -18.26 -24.04 -21.70
N ASN A 298 -18.33 -24.58 -20.48
CA ASN A 298 -18.27 -26.00 -20.17
C ASN A 298 -16.96 -26.67 -20.63
N ARG A 299 -15.87 -25.90 -20.72
CA ARG A 299 -14.55 -26.42 -21.04
C ARG A 299 -13.89 -26.94 -19.77
N ARG A 300 -13.52 -28.22 -19.77
CA ARG A 300 -12.94 -28.91 -18.62
C ARG A 300 -11.41 -28.88 -18.67
N ILE A 301 -10.80 -28.43 -17.58
CA ILE A 301 -9.37 -28.47 -17.32
C ILE A 301 -9.15 -29.38 -16.12
N GLU A 302 -8.22 -30.32 -16.23
CA GLU A 302 -7.88 -31.27 -15.16
C GLU A 302 -6.46 -31.00 -14.68
N HIS A 303 -6.25 -31.05 -13.36
CA HIS A 303 -4.97 -30.88 -12.70
C HIS A 303 -4.60 -32.15 -11.94
N THR A 304 -3.30 -32.46 -11.93
CA THR A 304 -2.74 -33.53 -11.09
C THR A 304 -1.59 -32.95 -10.28
N TYR A 305 -1.52 -33.37 -9.04
CA TYR A 305 -0.54 -32.92 -8.06
C TYR A 305 0.30 -34.10 -7.57
N ASP A 306 1.52 -33.81 -7.14
CA ASP A 306 2.33 -34.74 -6.36
C ASP A 306 2.00 -34.66 -4.86
N GLU A 307 2.72 -35.43 -4.05
CA GLU A 307 2.56 -35.49 -2.59
C GLU A 307 2.92 -34.17 -1.90
N ASN A 308 3.83 -33.38 -2.49
CA ASN A 308 4.24 -32.05 -2.00
C ASN A 308 3.28 -30.94 -2.46
N ALA A 309 2.16 -31.29 -3.09
CA ALA A 309 1.18 -30.37 -3.67
C ALA A 309 1.70 -29.53 -4.84
N ASN A 310 2.78 -29.96 -5.51
CA ASN A 310 3.19 -29.36 -6.77
C ASN A 310 2.30 -29.83 -7.90
N LYS A 311 1.91 -28.92 -8.80
CA LYS A 311 1.06 -29.25 -9.95
C LYS A 311 1.90 -29.86 -11.07
N ILE A 312 1.97 -31.18 -11.12
CA ILE A 312 2.79 -31.92 -12.10
C ILE A 312 2.14 -32.03 -13.48
N LYS A 313 0.81 -31.91 -13.59
CA LYS A 313 0.10 -32.08 -14.87
C LYS A 313 -1.12 -31.19 -14.98
N THR A 314 -1.37 -30.66 -16.17
CA THR A 314 -2.61 -29.98 -16.57
C THR A 314 -3.06 -30.49 -17.92
N LYS A 315 -4.27 -31.04 -17.99
CA LYS A 315 -4.91 -31.45 -19.24
C LYS A 315 -5.92 -30.38 -19.66
N MET A 316 -5.69 -29.80 -20.82
CA MET A 316 -6.49 -28.74 -21.39
C MET A 316 -7.75 -29.30 -22.10
N PRO A 317 -8.77 -28.47 -22.38
CA PRO A 317 -10.01 -28.92 -23.00
C PRO A 317 -9.84 -29.51 -24.40
N ASN A 318 -8.80 -29.08 -25.12
CA ASN A 318 -8.43 -29.60 -26.44
C ASN A 318 -7.62 -30.91 -26.38
N GLY A 319 -7.48 -31.51 -25.19
CA GLY A 319 -6.69 -32.72 -24.95
C GLY A 319 -5.19 -32.50 -24.80
N SER A 320 -4.66 -31.28 -25.00
CA SER A 320 -3.23 -31.03 -24.81
C SER A 320 -2.84 -31.12 -23.33
N ILE A 321 -1.69 -31.71 -23.06
CA ILE A 321 -1.15 -31.93 -21.73
C ILE A 321 0.04 -31.00 -21.53
N LEU A 322 0.05 -30.28 -20.42
CA LEU A 322 1.19 -29.52 -19.90
C LEU A 322 1.67 -30.22 -18.63
N GLU A 323 2.96 -30.42 -18.50
CA GLU A 323 3.57 -31.10 -17.36
C GLU A 323 4.71 -30.26 -16.80
N SER A 324 4.88 -30.30 -15.48
CA SER A 324 5.97 -29.63 -14.77
C SER A 324 6.77 -30.68 -14.01
N VAL A 325 8.09 -30.57 -14.09
CA VAL A 325 9.05 -31.46 -13.42
C VAL A 325 9.73 -30.66 -12.33
N TYR A 326 9.72 -31.20 -11.11
CA TYR A 326 10.24 -30.57 -9.91
C TYR A 326 11.49 -31.30 -9.41
N ASP A 327 12.40 -30.56 -8.78
CA ASP A 327 13.46 -31.15 -7.96
C ASP A 327 12.97 -31.43 -6.53
N SER A 328 13.85 -31.98 -5.69
CA SER A 328 13.54 -32.30 -4.29
C SER A 328 13.32 -31.09 -3.38
N ALA A 329 13.51 -29.87 -3.89
CA ALA A 329 13.26 -28.62 -3.19
C ALA A 329 12.01 -27.90 -3.74
N ASP A 330 11.14 -28.62 -4.44
CA ASP A 330 9.90 -28.13 -5.05
C ASP A 330 10.10 -27.00 -6.07
N ARG A 331 11.26 -26.99 -6.75
CA ARG A 331 11.57 -26.01 -7.80
C ARG A 331 11.37 -26.66 -9.17
N VAL A 332 10.75 -25.92 -10.10
CA VAL A 332 10.61 -26.37 -11.49
C VAL A 332 11.99 -26.46 -12.15
N ILE A 333 12.33 -27.65 -12.64
CA ILE A 333 13.54 -27.98 -13.40
C ILE A 333 13.24 -28.36 -14.86
N GLY A 334 11.97 -28.59 -15.19
CA GLY A 334 11.55 -28.75 -16.57
C GLY A 334 10.05 -28.62 -16.76
N GLU A 335 9.67 -28.42 -18.02
CA GLU A 335 8.29 -28.45 -18.47
C GLU A 335 8.18 -29.33 -19.70
N LYS A 336 7.05 -30.02 -19.85
CA LYS A 336 6.74 -30.82 -21.03
C LYS A 336 5.40 -30.42 -21.61
N ARG A 337 5.27 -30.60 -22.92
CA ARG A 337 4.02 -30.51 -23.66
C ARG A 337 3.75 -31.83 -24.37
N ASN A 338 2.64 -32.47 -24.01
CA ASN A 338 2.25 -33.79 -24.52
C ASN A 338 3.39 -34.83 -24.36
N GLY A 339 4.01 -34.89 -23.17
CA GLY A 339 5.11 -35.81 -22.86
C GLY A 339 6.48 -35.46 -23.46
N LYS A 340 6.58 -34.41 -24.28
CA LYS A 340 7.86 -33.95 -24.87
C LYS A 340 8.37 -32.73 -24.14
N ASP A 341 9.66 -32.69 -23.82
CA ASP A 341 10.28 -31.54 -23.16
C ASP A 341 10.04 -30.26 -23.97
N SER A 342 9.54 -29.23 -23.29
CA SER A 342 9.39 -27.88 -23.83
C SER A 342 10.46 -26.96 -23.26
N PHE A 343 10.72 -27.06 -21.95
CA PHE A 343 11.76 -26.29 -21.28
C PHE A 343 12.54 -27.14 -20.27
N THR A 344 13.83 -26.87 -20.12
CA THR A 344 14.64 -27.38 -19.01
C THR A 344 15.46 -26.26 -18.39
N PHE A 345 15.61 -26.30 -17.06
CA PHE A 345 16.29 -25.27 -16.28
C PHE A 345 17.48 -25.87 -15.53
N GLU A 346 18.64 -25.23 -15.67
CA GLU A 346 19.82 -25.53 -14.85
C GLU A 346 20.01 -24.38 -13.84
N ARG A 347 20.51 -24.71 -12.64
CA ARG A 347 20.63 -23.77 -11.53
C ARG A 347 22.02 -23.86 -10.88
N ASP A 348 22.42 -22.78 -10.22
CA ASP A 348 23.60 -22.78 -9.34
C ASP A 348 23.26 -23.28 -7.92
N GLU A 349 24.27 -23.29 -7.05
CA GLU A 349 24.17 -23.72 -5.64
C GLU A 349 23.21 -22.84 -4.82
N ASN A 350 23.04 -21.58 -5.21
CA ASN A 350 22.10 -20.64 -4.59
C ASN A 350 20.67 -20.78 -5.15
N GLY A 351 20.45 -21.73 -6.08
CA GLY A 351 19.15 -22.03 -6.68
C GLY A 351 18.72 -21.06 -7.79
N GLN A 352 19.60 -20.17 -8.25
CA GLN A 352 19.32 -19.22 -9.33
C GLN A 352 19.44 -19.92 -10.68
N VAL A 353 18.60 -19.55 -11.66
CA VAL A 353 18.58 -20.19 -12.99
C VAL A 353 19.76 -19.70 -13.82
N THR A 354 20.70 -20.59 -14.11
CA THR A 354 21.90 -20.30 -14.91
C THR A 354 21.72 -20.67 -16.38
N LYS A 355 20.83 -21.61 -16.70
CA LYS A 355 20.53 -21.99 -18.08
C LYS A 355 19.07 -22.33 -18.28
N VAL A 356 18.52 -21.91 -19.42
CA VAL A 356 17.19 -22.29 -19.90
C VAL A 356 17.34 -22.85 -21.31
N LYS A 357 16.91 -24.09 -21.54
CA LYS A 357 16.79 -24.66 -22.90
C LYS A 357 15.33 -24.67 -23.30
N ASP A 358 15.02 -24.00 -24.40
CA ASP A 358 13.72 -24.00 -25.06
C ASP A 358 13.77 -25.03 -26.19
N HIS A 359 13.25 -26.23 -25.91
CA HIS A 359 13.25 -27.35 -26.84
C HIS A 359 12.25 -27.16 -27.99
N VAL A 360 11.29 -26.23 -27.84
CA VAL A 360 10.28 -25.92 -28.87
C VAL A 360 10.89 -25.05 -29.97
N ASN A 361 11.65 -24.04 -29.58
CA ASN A 361 12.27 -23.08 -30.51
C ASN A 361 13.74 -23.39 -30.80
N GLY A 362 14.34 -24.38 -30.13
CA GLY A 362 15.77 -24.71 -30.26
C GLY A 362 16.69 -23.62 -29.73
N VAL A 363 16.25 -22.91 -28.70
CA VAL A 363 16.93 -21.72 -28.16
C VAL A 363 17.48 -22.01 -26.77
N GLU A 364 18.77 -21.76 -26.56
CA GLU A 364 19.38 -21.79 -25.23
C GLU A 364 19.65 -20.38 -24.72
N ARG A 365 19.42 -20.16 -23.43
CA ARG A 365 19.72 -18.91 -22.74
C ARG A 365 20.56 -19.20 -21.51
N THR A 366 21.54 -18.37 -21.22
CA THR A 366 22.35 -18.49 -20.00
C THR A 366 22.33 -17.20 -19.20
N LYS A 367 22.51 -17.32 -17.89
CA LYS A 367 22.71 -16.20 -16.96
C LYS A 367 23.90 -16.48 -16.06
N THR A 368 24.63 -15.42 -15.72
CA THR A 368 25.68 -15.45 -14.70
C THR A 368 25.35 -14.45 -13.61
N TYR A 369 25.78 -14.77 -12.40
CA TYR A 369 25.51 -13.99 -11.19
C TYR A 369 26.83 -13.64 -10.50
N ASP A 370 26.86 -12.52 -9.80
CA ASP A 370 27.95 -12.22 -8.88
C ASP A 370 27.71 -12.82 -7.49
N LYS A 371 28.65 -12.61 -6.57
CA LYS A 371 28.56 -13.13 -5.18
C LYS A 371 27.46 -12.47 -4.34
N ALA A 372 26.79 -11.44 -4.86
CA ALA A 372 25.65 -10.79 -4.23
C ALA A 372 24.33 -11.20 -4.90
N ASP A 373 24.33 -12.29 -5.69
CA ASP A 373 23.18 -12.85 -6.39
C ASP A 373 22.55 -11.91 -7.43
N ARG A 374 23.34 -10.98 -7.97
CA ARG A 374 22.90 -10.06 -9.03
C ARG A 374 23.32 -10.56 -10.40
N VAL A 375 22.45 -10.42 -11.39
CA VAL A 375 22.73 -10.84 -12.77
C VAL A 375 23.85 -9.98 -13.35
N THR A 376 24.93 -10.59 -13.83
CA THR A 376 26.07 -9.91 -14.47
C THR A 376 26.09 -10.11 -15.98
N SER A 377 25.54 -11.21 -16.48
CA SER A 377 25.42 -11.48 -17.91
C SER A 377 24.20 -12.32 -18.20
N ALA A 378 23.57 -12.09 -19.35
CA ALA A 378 22.54 -12.93 -19.91
C ALA A 378 22.79 -13.10 -21.41
N THR A 379 22.79 -14.34 -21.89
CA THR A 379 23.01 -14.65 -23.31
C THR A 379 21.87 -15.49 -23.88
N ASP A 380 21.76 -15.47 -25.20
CA ASP A 380 20.92 -16.36 -25.99
C ASP A 380 21.77 -16.93 -27.15
N SER A 381 21.64 -18.24 -27.41
CA SER A 381 22.16 -18.99 -28.56
C SER A 381 21.97 -18.32 -29.93
N ARG A 382 21.02 -17.41 -30.08
CA ARG A 382 20.79 -16.58 -31.28
C ARG A 382 21.72 -15.36 -31.36
N GLY A 383 22.72 -15.26 -30.49
CA GLY A 383 23.75 -14.22 -30.50
C GLY A 383 23.40 -12.94 -29.75
N GLY A 384 22.32 -12.94 -28.95
CA GLY A 384 21.97 -11.82 -28.09
C GLY A 384 22.69 -11.91 -26.75
N LYS A 385 23.22 -10.80 -26.26
CA LYS A 385 23.94 -10.71 -24.99
C LYS A 385 23.65 -9.39 -24.28
N ILE A 386 23.40 -9.46 -22.97
CA ILE A 386 23.37 -8.30 -22.08
C ILE A 386 24.39 -8.53 -20.97
N ASP A 387 25.22 -7.54 -20.71
CA ASP A 387 26.09 -7.49 -19.55
C ASP A 387 25.68 -6.33 -18.65
N TRP A 388 25.71 -6.55 -17.33
CA TRP A 388 25.43 -5.53 -16.31
C TRP A 388 26.63 -5.38 -15.38
N ALA A 389 26.96 -4.13 -15.07
CA ALA A 389 27.87 -3.80 -13.99
C ALA A 389 27.17 -2.86 -13.00
N TYR A 390 27.36 -3.10 -11.71
CA TYR A 390 26.69 -2.39 -10.64
C TYR A 390 27.57 -1.30 -10.01
N HIS A 391 26.93 -0.26 -9.49
CA HIS A 391 27.54 0.84 -8.77
C HIS A 391 27.74 0.43 -7.31
N ASP A 392 28.77 -0.37 -7.08
CA ASP A 392 29.16 -0.80 -5.73
C ASP A 392 30.04 0.25 -5.05
N LYS A 393 29.86 0.39 -3.74
CA LYS A 393 30.82 1.05 -2.86
C LYS A 393 31.72 -0.01 -2.22
N ALA A 394 32.88 0.41 -1.70
CA ALA A 394 33.86 -0.50 -1.09
C ALA A 394 33.23 -1.47 -0.07
N ASN A 395 32.24 -1.01 0.70
CA ASN A 395 31.57 -1.78 1.73
C ASN A 395 30.06 -1.96 1.52
N SER A 396 29.53 -1.66 0.31
CA SER A 396 28.09 -1.79 0.05
C SER A 396 27.82 -2.22 -1.39
N LYS A 397 27.04 -3.29 -1.52
CA LYS A 397 26.49 -3.77 -2.79
C LYS A 397 25.16 -3.09 -3.05
N THR A 398 24.94 -2.63 -4.28
CA THR A 398 23.72 -1.90 -4.63
C THR A 398 23.06 -2.46 -5.90
N GLU A 399 21.73 -2.32 -6.03
CA GLU A 399 21.02 -2.64 -7.28
C GLU A 399 21.16 -1.53 -8.34
N LYS A 400 21.94 -0.48 -8.07
CA LYS A 400 22.14 0.63 -9.00
C LYS A 400 23.08 0.19 -10.10
N LEU A 401 22.66 0.31 -11.35
CA LEU A 401 23.51 0.02 -12.49
C LEU A 401 24.56 1.11 -12.64
N LYS A 402 25.82 0.70 -12.82
CA LYS A 402 26.91 1.54 -13.34
C LYS A 402 26.92 1.49 -14.86
N GLU A 403 26.65 0.31 -15.42
CA GLU A 403 26.74 0.08 -16.85
C GLU A 403 25.81 -1.05 -17.28
N GLN A 404 25.23 -0.91 -18.46
CA GLN A 404 24.57 -1.98 -19.19
C GLN A 404 25.12 -2.00 -20.61
N THR A 405 25.59 -3.16 -21.06
CA THR A 405 26.05 -3.37 -22.44
C THR A 405 25.16 -4.40 -23.11
N VAL A 406 24.64 -4.05 -24.28
CA VAL A 406 23.79 -4.88 -25.13
C VAL A 406 24.56 -5.20 -26.40
N THR A 407 24.71 -6.48 -26.73
CA THR A 407 25.39 -6.94 -27.94
C THR A 407 24.48 -7.89 -28.73
N GLN A 408 24.36 -7.66 -30.04
CA GLN A 408 23.68 -8.54 -30.99
C GLN A 408 24.46 -8.57 -32.30
N GLY A 409 25.07 -9.71 -32.61
CA GLY A 409 25.96 -9.82 -33.78
C GLY A 409 27.14 -8.84 -33.68
N GLY A 410 27.32 -8.01 -34.71
CA GLY A 410 28.37 -6.97 -34.74
C GLY A 410 28.00 -5.64 -34.07
N TYR A 411 26.78 -5.52 -33.52
CA TYR A 411 26.29 -4.29 -32.91
C TYR A 411 26.40 -4.35 -31.39
N THR A 412 26.97 -3.29 -30.80
CA THR A 412 27.05 -3.11 -29.35
C THR A 412 26.53 -1.74 -28.98
N ASN A 413 25.58 -1.69 -28.06
CA ASN A 413 25.17 -0.47 -27.37
C ASN A 413 25.60 -0.55 -25.91
N LYS A 414 26.01 0.57 -25.35
CA LYS A 414 26.42 0.68 -23.96
C LYS A 414 25.79 1.91 -23.35
N VAL A 415 25.12 1.72 -22.21
CA VAL A 415 24.56 2.78 -21.39
C VAL A 415 25.29 2.79 -20.06
N SER A 416 25.81 3.95 -19.67
CA SER A 416 26.53 4.16 -18.40
C SER A 416 25.83 5.20 -17.55
N TYR A 417 25.93 5.03 -16.23
CA TYR A 417 25.26 5.85 -15.23
C TYR A 417 26.29 6.39 -14.22
N ASP A 418 26.32 7.70 -14.04
CA ASP A 418 27.16 8.35 -13.05
C ASP A 418 26.31 8.83 -11.87
N TYR A 419 26.84 8.66 -10.66
CA TYR A 419 26.17 9.00 -9.42
C TYR A 419 27.00 10.01 -8.63
N ASN A 420 26.31 10.91 -7.92
CA ASN A 420 26.96 11.77 -6.93
C ASN A 420 27.23 11.02 -5.62
N THR A 421 27.83 11.69 -4.65
CA THR A 421 28.18 11.11 -3.34
C THR A 421 26.97 10.71 -2.48
N LEU A 422 25.78 11.22 -2.79
CA LEU A 422 24.49 10.85 -2.17
C LEU A 422 23.79 9.69 -2.91
N ASP A 423 24.49 9.02 -3.84
CA ASP A 423 23.98 7.98 -4.74
C ASP A 423 22.78 8.40 -5.59
N GLN A 424 22.66 9.68 -5.92
CA GLN A 424 21.68 10.15 -6.88
C GLN A 424 22.32 10.09 -8.27
N ASN A 425 21.59 9.54 -9.24
CA ASN A 425 22.01 9.51 -10.63
C ASN A 425 22.06 10.95 -11.15
N ILE A 426 23.23 11.39 -11.61
CA ILE A 426 23.47 12.74 -12.12
C ILE A 426 23.69 12.77 -13.63
N ARG A 427 23.96 11.62 -14.25
CA ARG A 427 24.21 11.53 -15.69
C ARG A 427 23.94 10.14 -16.22
N VAL A 428 23.30 10.10 -17.38
CA VAL A 428 23.17 8.91 -18.22
C VAL A 428 23.90 9.17 -19.54
N THR A 429 24.76 8.25 -19.95
CA THR A 429 25.48 8.32 -21.23
C THR A 429 25.11 7.12 -22.08
N ASP A 430 24.56 7.36 -23.28
CA ASP A 430 24.19 6.33 -24.26
C ASP A 430 25.22 6.29 -25.41
N GLY A 431 25.53 5.10 -25.89
CA GLY A 431 26.43 4.87 -27.02
C GLY A 431 25.84 5.34 -28.35
N VAL A 432 26.70 5.76 -29.27
CA VAL A 432 26.29 6.28 -30.60
C VAL A 432 25.82 5.13 -31.51
N LEU A 433 24.54 4.81 -31.45
CA LEU A 433 23.81 4.07 -32.49
C LEU A 433 22.68 4.97 -33.01
N LYS A 434 22.39 4.94 -34.31
CA LYS A 434 21.26 5.72 -34.86
C LYS A 434 19.98 5.29 -34.13
N ARG A 435 19.20 6.27 -33.68
CA ARG A 435 18.04 6.11 -32.77
C ARG A 435 17.01 5.05 -33.23
N ILE A 436 16.91 4.80 -34.53
CA ILE A 436 16.02 3.78 -35.12
C ILE A 436 16.57 2.35 -34.96
N ASP A 437 17.89 2.15 -35.10
CA ASP A 437 18.55 0.85 -34.95
C ASP A 437 18.57 0.40 -33.48
N LEU A 438 18.74 1.35 -32.56
CA LEU A 438 18.74 1.11 -31.12
C LEU A 438 17.38 0.66 -30.57
N ILE A 439 16.28 1.32 -30.98
CA ILE A 439 14.92 0.97 -30.52
C ILE A 439 14.51 -0.42 -31.01
N MET A 440 14.88 -0.78 -32.24
CA MET A 440 14.60 -2.09 -32.82
C MET A 440 15.43 -3.19 -32.15
N MET A 441 16.72 -2.95 -31.93
CA MET A 441 17.63 -3.88 -31.23
C MET A 441 17.16 -4.16 -29.80
N ILE A 442 16.87 -3.13 -29.00
CA ILE A 442 16.43 -3.30 -27.61
C ILE A 442 15.08 -4.04 -27.54
N LYS A 443 14.14 -3.70 -28.41
CA LYS A 443 12.81 -4.32 -28.42
C LYS A 443 12.86 -5.79 -28.81
N GLU A 444 13.67 -6.17 -29.80
CA GLU A 444 13.85 -7.58 -30.15
C GLU A 444 14.57 -8.35 -29.05
N MET A 445 15.55 -7.76 -28.37
CA MET A 445 16.32 -8.45 -27.36
C MET A 445 15.58 -8.61 -26.02
N PHE A 446 14.78 -7.62 -25.60
CA PHE A 446 13.97 -7.70 -24.38
C PHE A 446 12.94 -8.85 -24.47
N VAL A 447 12.32 -9.02 -25.65
CA VAL A 447 11.41 -10.14 -25.93
C VAL A 447 12.16 -11.49 -25.93
N ARG A 448 13.44 -11.50 -26.33
CA ARG A 448 14.24 -12.74 -26.44
C ARG A 448 14.85 -13.18 -25.11
N ILE A 449 15.28 -12.27 -24.24
CA ILE A 449 16.08 -12.58 -23.03
C ILE A 449 15.25 -12.56 -21.72
N GLN A 450 14.09 -11.89 -21.70
CA GLN A 450 13.21 -11.84 -20.53
C GLN A 450 11.86 -12.55 -20.79
N PRO A 451 11.80 -13.89 -20.88
CA PRO A 451 10.54 -14.58 -20.63
C PRO A 451 10.42 -14.76 -19.11
N GLU A 452 10.15 -13.68 -18.37
CA GLU A 452 9.58 -13.87 -17.03
C GLU A 452 8.18 -14.45 -17.25
N MET A 453 8.05 -15.75 -16.96
CA MET A 453 6.81 -16.53 -16.87
C MET A 453 5.63 -15.92 -17.63
N VAL A 454 5.62 -16.09 -18.94
CA VAL A 454 4.35 -16.28 -19.63
C VAL A 454 3.83 -17.60 -19.09
N GLN A 455 2.97 -17.57 -18.07
CA GLN A 455 1.94 -18.59 -18.00
C GLN A 455 1.36 -18.62 -19.41
N VAL A 456 1.61 -19.70 -20.15
CA VAL A 456 1.08 -19.91 -21.49
C VAL A 456 -0.43 -20.06 -21.33
N LEU A 457 -1.12 -18.93 -21.20
CA LEU A 457 -2.50 -18.82 -21.61
C LEU A 457 -2.44 -18.99 -23.13
N PRO A 458 -3.17 -19.98 -23.69
CA PRO A 458 -3.21 -20.16 -25.13
C PRO A 458 -3.68 -18.85 -25.78
N SER A 459 -3.06 -18.50 -26.89
CA SER A 459 -3.27 -17.29 -27.70
C SER A 459 -4.66 -17.22 -28.37
N THR A 460 -5.70 -17.77 -27.74
CA THR A 460 -7.09 -17.80 -28.20
C THR A 460 -8.04 -17.21 -27.17
N MET A 461 -7.70 -16.04 -26.60
CA MET A 461 -8.67 -15.15 -25.93
C MET A 461 -8.39 -13.67 -26.26
N ILE A 462 -8.28 -13.33 -27.54
CA ILE A 462 -8.61 -11.99 -28.04
C ILE A 462 -9.90 -12.12 -28.86
N THR A 463 -11.03 -12.14 -28.17
CA THR A 463 -12.28 -11.73 -28.80
C THR A 463 -12.15 -10.24 -29.13
N ARG A 464 -12.00 -9.93 -30.43
CA ARG A 464 -12.34 -8.61 -30.97
C ARG A 464 -13.83 -8.38 -30.73
N THR A 465 -14.19 -7.86 -29.57
CA THR A 465 -15.47 -7.17 -29.40
C THR A 465 -15.29 -5.81 -30.06
N LYS A 466 -15.70 -5.69 -31.33
CA LYS A 466 -15.98 -4.38 -31.92
C LYS A 466 -17.13 -3.78 -31.12
N LEU A 467 -16.83 -2.91 -30.16
CA LEU A 467 -17.78 -1.87 -29.78
C LEU A 467 -17.82 -0.89 -30.96
N LYS A 468 -18.94 -0.90 -31.69
CA LYS A 468 -19.38 0.29 -32.41
C LYS A 468 -19.79 1.30 -31.36
N ILE A 469 -19.07 2.41 -31.30
CA ILE A 469 -19.65 3.72 -31.00
C ILE A 469 -19.50 4.50 -32.30
#